data_AF-A0A0R3E7R6-F1
#
_entry.id   AF-A0A0R3E7R6-F1
#
_cell.length_a   1.000
_cell.length_b   1.000
_cell.length_c   1.000
_cell.angle_alpha   90.00
_cell.angle_beta   90.00
_cell.angle_gamma   90.00
#
_symmetry.space_group_name_H-M   'P 1'
#
loop_
_entity.id
_entity.type
_entity.pdbx_description
1 polymer ?
#
loop_
_entity_poly.entity_id
_entity_poly.type
_entity_poly.pdbx_seq_one_letter_code
_entity_poly.pdbx_strand_id
1 'polypeptide(L)'
;MGGAVMSADPLHEPGMQIKMSTSRITAMTDLTNELAARFARQKVALLWSVCGLGNTIYAVIQILTWVDHQIDSSGTAPTAFDATALWYFGVACSIWIIPALLPLVTARRAAILGSLLLGSFLMVASVAGGVFDGMRDGLHIAATAIIAVALPGVYAAHASWRLLRVTEVPATLAKESDI
;
A
#
# COMPACT_ATOMS: atom_id res chain seq x y z
N MET A 1 -68.83 18.22 -41.70
CA MET A 1 -68.08 16.96 -41.54
C MET A 1 -66.73 17.30 -40.95
N GLY A 2 -66.56 17.10 -39.64
CA GLY A 2 -65.34 17.42 -38.90
C GLY A 2 -64.35 16.27 -38.97
N GLY A 3 -63.13 16.56 -39.42
CA GLY A 3 -61.99 15.65 -39.34
C GLY A 3 -61.14 16.02 -38.13
N ALA A 4 -61.09 15.15 -37.12
CA ALA A 4 -60.20 15.28 -35.98
C ALA A 4 -58.76 14.95 -36.43
N VAL A 5 -57.88 15.93 -36.37
CA VAL A 5 -56.44 15.75 -36.54
C VAL A 5 -55.91 15.13 -35.25
N MET A 6 -55.53 13.85 -35.33
CA MET A 6 -54.92 13.10 -34.24
C MET A 6 -53.50 13.63 -34.02
N SER A 7 -53.33 14.40 -32.95
CA SER A 7 -52.05 14.91 -32.46
C SER A 7 -51.17 13.73 -32.06
N ALA A 8 -50.11 13.48 -32.84
CA ALA A 8 -49.05 12.55 -32.47
C ALA A 8 -48.29 13.13 -31.26
N ASP A 9 -48.45 12.47 -30.11
CA ASP A 9 -47.78 12.79 -28.86
C ASP A 9 -46.28 12.41 -28.99
N PRO A 10 -45.32 13.35 -28.91
CA PRO A 10 -43.91 13.08 -29.16
C PRO A 10 -43.17 12.42 -27.98
N LEU A 11 -43.88 11.85 -26.99
CA LEU A 11 -43.27 11.37 -25.74
C LEU A 11 -43.19 9.84 -25.57
N HIS A 12 -43.41 9.05 -26.63
CA HIS A 12 -43.38 7.58 -26.54
C HIS A 12 -42.35 6.94 -27.47
N GLU A 13 -41.09 7.37 -27.40
CA GLU A 13 -39.97 6.60 -28.00
C GLU A 13 -39.33 5.66 -26.97
N PRO A 14 -39.68 4.36 -26.96
CA PRO A 14 -39.09 3.38 -26.04
C PRO A 14 -37.55 3.27 -26.17
N GLY A 15 -36.99 3.61 -27.34
CA GLY A 15 -35.55 3.62 -27.57
C GLY A 15 -34.78 4.65 -26.72
N MET A 16 -35.38 5.80 -26.42
CA MET A 16 -34.72 6.85 -25.62
C MET A 16 -34.63 6.46 -24.14
N GLN A 17 -35.68 5.84 -23.59
CA GLN A 17 -35.70 5.32 -22.21
C GLN A 17 -34.70 4.18 -22.00
N ILE A 18 -34.59 3.26 -22.97
CA ILE A 18 -33.61 2.16 -22.93
C ILE A 18 -32.19 2.72 -22.97
N LYS A 19 -31.90 3.64 -23.89
CA LYS A 19 -30.57 4.27 -24.00
C LYS A 19 -30.18 5.04 -22.74
N MET A 20 -31.14 5.73 -22.12
CA MET A 20 -30.92 6.45 -20.86
C MET A 20 -30.68 5.50 -19.68
N SER A 21 -31.42 4.37 -19.63
CA SER A 21 -31.23 3.32 -18.63
C SER A 21 -29.86 2.65 -18.77
N THR A 22 -29.46 2.26 -19.97
CA THR A 22 -28.14 1.67 -20.24
C THR A 22 -27.01 2.65 -19.91
N SER A 23 -27.14 3.93 -20.30
CA SER A 23 -26.15 4.95 -19.98
C SER A 23 -25.96 5.15 -18.46
N ARG A 24 -27.06 5.18 -17.69
CA ARG A 24 -27.00 5.23 -16.22
C ARG A 24 -26.34 4.01 -15.62
N ILE A 25 -26.65 2.80 -16.11
CA ILE A 25 -26.06 1.55 -15.61
C ILE A 25 -24.55 1.57 -15.85
N THR A 26 -24.10 1.92 -17.06
CA THR A 26 -22.67 2.00 -17.39
C THR A 26 -21.95 3.03 -16.51
N ALA A 27 -22.53 4.22 -16.32
CA ALA A 27 -21.95 5.25 -15.47
C ALA A 27 -21.84 4.80 -14.00
N MET A 28 -22.84 4.08 -13.50
CA MET A 28 -22.82 3.55 -12.14
C MET A 28 -21.76 2.46 -11.97
N THR A 29 -21.62 1.57 -12.97
CA THR A 29 -20.56 0.55 -12.98
C THR A 29 -19.16 1.16 -12.99
N ASP A 30 -18.93 2.18 -13.81
CA ASP A 30 -17.63 2.86 -13.88
C ASP A 30 -17.26 3.53 -12.55
N LEU A 31 -18.23 4.22 -11.92
CA LEU A 31 -18.04 4.80 -10.59
C LEU A 31 -17.70 3.75 -9.54
N THR A 32 -18.38 2.60 -9.54
CA THR A 32 -18.09 1.52 -8.59
C THR A 32 -16.69 0.93 -8.80
N ASN A 33 -16.24 0.79 -10.05
CA ASN A 33 -14.91 0.30 -10.39
C ASN A 33 -13.82 1.28 -9.97
N GLU A 34 -14.02 2.58 -10.21
CA GLU A 34 -13.07 3.60 -9.79
C GLU A 34 -12.94 3.66 -8.26
N LEU A 35 -14.06 3.58 -7.56
CA LEU A 35 -14.08 3.57 -6.10
C LEU A 35 -13.36 2.34 -5.54
N ALA A 36 -13.61 1.16 -6.10
CA ALA A 36 -12.92 -0.07 -5.72
C ALA A 36 -11.39 0.03 -5.94
N ALA A 37 -10.96 0.61 -7.07
CA ALA A 37 -9.54 0.83 -7.38
C ALA A 37 -8.88 1.82 -6.42
N ARG A 38 -9.59 2.87 -5.99
CA ARG A 38 -9.11 3.81 -4.97
C ARG A 38 -8.94 3.13 -3.61
N PHE A 39 -9.93 2.36 -3.17
CA PHE A 39 -9.86 1.62 -1.90
C PHE A 39 -8.73 0.58 -1.90
N ALA A 40 -8.50 -0.12 -3.03
CA ALA A 40 -7.40 -1.06 -3.14
C ALA A 40 -6.02 -0.38 -2.96
N ARG A 41 -5.83 0.80 -3.55
CA ARG A 41 -4.61 1.60 -3.38
C ARG A 41 -4.44 2.13 -1.96
N GLN A 42 -5.51 2.64 -1.35
CA GLN A 42 -5.51 3.09 0.04
C GLN A 42 -5.18 1.95 1.01
N LYS A 43 -5.72 0.75 0.76
CA LYS A 43 -5.41 -0.44 1.55
C LYS A 43 -3.93 -0.80 1.48
N VAL A 44 -3.32 -0.76 0.28
CA VAL A 44 -1.88 -1.00 0.11
C VAL A 44 -1.06 0.04 0.86
N ALA A 45 -1.40 1.32 0.71
CA ALA A 45 -0.72 2.41 1.41
C ALA A 45 -0.79 2.25 2.93
N LEU A 46 -1.97 1.95 3.46
CA LEU A 46 -2.18 1.74 4.90
C LEU A 46 -1.36 0.55 5.42
N LEU A 47 -1.31 -0.57 4.70
CA LEU A 47 -0.52 -1.73 5.11
C LEU A 47 0.99 -1.44 5.11
N TRP A 48 1.50 -0.70 4.12
CA TRP A 48 2.90 -0.25 4.12
C TRP A 48 3.18 0.73 5.25
N SER A 49 2.26 1.65 5.56
CA SER A 49 2.38 2.56 6.71
C SER A 49 2.42 1.82 8.03
N VAL A 50 1.56 0.81 8.22
CA VAL A 50 1.56 -0.04 9.43
C VAL A 50 2.87 -0.80 9.55
N CYS A 51 3.39 -1.32 8.44
CA CYS A 51 4.71 -1.98 8.41
C CYS A 51 5.85 -1.01 8.81
N GLY A 52 5.83 0.22 8.27
CA GLY A 52 6.78 1.26 8.65
C GLY A 52 6.70 1.69 10.12
N LEU A 53 5.49 1.80 10.65
CA LEU A 53 5.26 2.04 12.07
C LEU A 53 5.82 0.90 12.92
N GLY A 54 5.55 -0.35 12.53
CA GLY A 54 6.11 -1.52 13.18
C GLY A 54 7.64 -1.54 13.16
N ASN A 55 8.27 -1.16 12.05
CA ASN A 55 9.71 -1.00 11.98
C ASN A 55 10.23 0.08 12.93
N THR A 56 9.52 1.20 13.07
CA THR A 56 9.90 2.28 14.00
C THR A 56 9.83 1.80 15.45
N ILE A 57 8.76 1.08 15.82
CA ILE A 57 8.61 0.47 17.16
C ILE A 57 9.77 -0.49 17.43
N TYR A 58 10.05 -1.39 16.48
CA TYR A 58 11.17 -2.32 16.56
C TYR A 58 12.49 -1.58 16.78
N ALA A 59 12.76 -0.54 15.98
CA ALA A 59 14.01 0.22 16.05
C ALA A 59 14.19 0.97 17.38
N VAL A 60 13.09 1.44 17.99
CA VAL A 60 13.11 2.03 19.34
C VAL A 60 13.44 0.98 20.40
N ILE A 61 12.80 -0.19 20.34
CA ILE A 61 13.08 -1.28 21.29
C ILE A 61 14.56 -1.67 21.21
N GLN A 62 15.14 -1.75 20.01
CA GLN A 62 16.57 -2.03 19.85
C GLN A 62 17.48 -1.04 20.56
N ILE A 63 17.19 0.25 20.40
CA ILE A 63 17.96 1.30 21.06
C ILE A 63 17.88 1.16 22.57
N LEU A 64 16.68 0.92 23.11
CA LEU A 64 16.48 0.78 24.55
C LEU A 64 17.22 -0.45 25.09
N THR A 65 17.12 -1.60 24.43
CA THR A 65 17.84 -2.82 24.81
C THR A 65 19.35 -2.64 24.74
N TRP A 66 19.85 -1.95 23.72
CA TRP A 66 21.28 -1.65 23.60
C TRP A 66 21.79 -0.74 24.72
N VAL A 67 21.03 0.31 25.07
CA VAL A 67 21.37 1.21 26.18
C VAL A 67 21.34 0.46 27.51
N ASP A 68 20.31 -0.36 27.75
CA ASP A 68 20.16 -1.18 28.95
C ASP A 68 21.37 -2.10 29.15
N HIS A 69 21.77 -2.80 28.08
CA HIS A 69 22.95 -3.67 28.12
C HIS A 69 24.26 -2.92 28.42
N GLN A 70 24.41 -1.68 27.95
CA GLN A 70 25.59 -0.87 28.29
C GLN A 70 25.61 -0.45 29.76
N ILE A 71 24.45 -0.13 30.34
CA ILE A 71 24.33 0.23 31.76
C ILE A 71 24.74 -0.97 32.63
N ASP A 72 24.19 -2.15 32.31
CA ASP A 72 24.46 -3.39 33.05
C ASP A 72 25.91 -3.86 32.95
N SER A 73 26.54 -3.72 31.78
CA SER A 73 27.89 -4.25 31.54
C SER A 73 29.02 -3.33 32.02
N SER A 74 28.81 -2.01 32.03
CA SER A 74 29.89 -1.04 32.27
C SER A 74 29.82 -0.34 33.63
N GLY A 75 28.66 -0.30 34.29
CA GLY A 75 28.44 0.49 35.51
C GLY A 75 28.65 2.00 35.34
N THR A 76 28.94 2.44 34.11
CA THR A 76 29.18 3.83 33.72
C THR A 76 28.01 4.36 32.89
N ALA A 77 27.95 5.69 32.73
CA ALA A 77 26.92 6.31 31.90
C ALA A 77 26.95 5.75 30.46
N PRO A 78 25.79 5.47 29.83
CA PRO A 78 25.74 4.92 28.48
C PRO A 78 26.51 5.79 27.49
N THR A 79 27.23 5.16 26.56
CA THR A 79 27.89 5.88 25.48
C THR A 79 26.83 6.55 24.61
N ALA A 80 26.93 7.87 24.46
CA ALA A 80 26.02 8.63 23.61
C ALA A 80 26.12 8.17 22.15
N PHE A 81 24.98 8.17 21.45
CA PHE A 81 24.95 7.90 20.02
C PHE A 81 25.72 8.97 19.26
N ASP A 82 26.58 8.54 18.34
CA ASP A 82 27.21 9.44 17.39
C ASP A 82 26.16 10.13 16.50
N ALA A 83 26.44 11.36 16.08
CA ALA A 83 25.53 12.14 15.23
C ALA A 83 25.23 11.42 13.91
N THR A 84 26.23 10.72 13.35
CA THR A 84 26.06 9.94 12.13
C THR A 84 25.13 8.76 12.34
N ALA A 85 25.27 8.05 13.46
CA ALA A 85 24.39 6.94 13.82
C ALA A 85 22.93 7.40 13.99
N LEU A 86 22.72 8.53 14.66
CA LEU A 86 21.40 9.14 14.82
C LEU A 86 20.77 9.53 13.48
N TRP A 87 21.59 10.06 12.56
CA TRP A 87 21.13 10.40 11.22
C TRP A 87 20.73 9.17 10.41
N TYR A 88 21.54 8.10 10.42
CA TYR A 88 21.20 6.84 9.76
C TYR A 88 19.91 6.25 10.31
N PHE A 89 19.70 6.31 11.63
CA PHE A 89 18.46 5.88 12.25
C PHE A 89 17.26 6.69 11.78
N GLY A 90 17.39 8.02 11.74
CA GLY A 90 16.34 8.91 11.24
C GLY A 90 15.95 8.60 9.79
N VAL A 91 16.93 8.36 8.92
CA VAL A 91 16.70 7.95 7.53
C VAL A 91 16.03 6.58 7.46
N ALA A 92 16.53 5.60 8.22
CA ALA A 92 16.00 4.23 8.23
C ALA A 92 14.54 4.18 8.70
N CYS A 93 14.14 5.02 9.65
CA CYS A 93 12.74 5.14 10.06
C CYS A 93 11.90 5.91 9.02
N SER A 94 12.45 6.97 8.43
CA SER A 94 11.69 7.86 7.53
C SER A 94 11.45 7.28 6.14
N ILE A 95 12.36 6.43 5.63
CA ILE A 95 12.28 5.88 4.26
C ILE A 95 11.02 5.02 4.03
N TRP A 96 10.43 4.48 5.11
CA TRP A 96 9.21 3.68 5.07
C TRP A 96 7.97 4.44 4.59
N ILE A 97 8.02 5.77 4.52
CA ILE A 97 6.93 6.55 3.93
C ILE A 97 6.84 6.36 2.41
N ILE A 98 7.96 6.05 1.74
CA ILE A 98 8.02 5.98 0.27
C ILE A 98 7.15 4.84 -0.28
N PRO A 99 7.26 3.58 0.20
CA PRO A 99 6.36 2.50 -0.22
C PRO A 99 4.88 2.80 -0.02
N ALA A 100 4.52 3.54 1.04
CA ALA A 100 3.14 3.90 1.33
C ALA A 100 2.60 4.99 0.39
N LEU A 101 3.42 5.98 0.02
CA LEU A 101 3.01 7.10 -0.82
C LEU A 101 2.90 6.74 -2.31
N LEU A 102 3.80 5.90 -2.82
CA LEU A 102 3.84 5.48 -4.23
C LEU A 102 2.46 5.10 -4.83
N PRO A 103 1.66 4.20 -4.21
CA PRO A 103 0.34 3.82 -4.75
C PRO A 103 -0.72 4.92 -4.61
N LEU A 104 -0.52 5.91 -3.74
CA LEU A 104 -1.44 7.04 -3.56
C LEU A 104 -1.23 8.12 -4.63
N VAL A 105 0.03 8.39 -4.97
CA VAL A 105 0.38 9.46 -5.93
C VAL A 105 -0.12 9.13 -7.33
N THR A 106 -0.06 7.85 -7.74
CA THR A 106 -0.43 7.48 -9.10
C THR A 106 -0.93 6.04 -9.20
N ALA A 107 -1.87 5.80 -10.12
CA ALA A 107 -2.34 4.46 -10.47
C ALA A 107 -1.41 3.74 -11.46
N ARG A 108 -0.26 4.35 -11.83
CA ARG A 108 0.70 3.74 -12.75
C ARG A 108 1.27 2.46 -12.15
N ARG A 109 1.31 1.41 -12.98
CA ARG A 109 1.92 0.10 -12.67
C ARG A 109 3.32 0.22 -12.08
N ALA A 110 4.15 1.12 -12.62
CA ALA A 110 5.51 1.34 -12.14
C ALA A 110 5.56 1.81 -10.67
N ALA A 111 4.60 2.63 -10.21
CA ALA A 111 4.56 3.07 -8.82
C ALA A 111 4.11 1.95 -7.88
N ILE A 112 3.13 1.14 -8.30
CA ILE A 112 2.67 -0.04 -7.54
C ILE A 112 3.81 -1.06 -7.43
N LEU A 113 4.53 -1.30 -8.52
CA LEU A 113 5.71 -2.17 -8.53
C LEU A 113 6.83 -1.60 -7.66
N GLY A 114 7.11 -0.30 -7.76
CA GLY A 114 8.11 0.36 -6.92
C GLY A 114 7.79 0.24 -5.43
N SER A 115 6.52 0.42 -5.06
CA SER A 115 6.02 0.23 -3.69
C SER A 115 6.26 -1.20 -3.20
N LEU A 116 5.91 -2.20 -4.02
CA LEU A 116 6.12 -3.61 -3.71
C LEU A 116 7.62 -3.95 -3.54
N LEU A 117 8.46 -3.54 -4.49
CA LEU A 117 9.90 -3.88 -4.47
C LEU A 117 10.61 -3.19 -3.30
N LEU A 118 10.44 -1.87 -3.16
CA LEU A 118 11.09 -1.11 -2.10
C LEU A 118 10.59 -1.54 -0.73
N GLY A 119 9.27 -1.67 -0.55
CA GLY A 119 8.70 -2.10 0.72
C GLY A 119 9.14 -3.52 1.12
N SER A 120 9.17 -4.45 0.15
CA SER A 120 9.61 -5.83 0.44
C SER A 120 11.10 -5.88 0.76
N PHE A 121 11.93 -5.10 0.08
CA PHE A 121 13.36 -4.98 0.39
C PHE A 121 13.57 -4.45 1.81
N LEU A 122 12.89 -3.35 2.18
CA LEU A 122 12.96 -2.78 3.53
C LEU A 122 12.48 -3.79 4.59
N MET A 123 11.39 -4.51 4.33
CA MET A 123 10.89 -5.57 5.21
C MET A 123 11.94 -6.66 5.45
N VAL A 124 12.53 -7.19 4.37
CA VAL A 124 13.55 -8.24 4.48
C VAL A 124 14.78 -7.74 5.23
N ALA A 125 15.24 -6.52 4.94
CA ALA A 125 16.37 -5.90 5.63
C ALA A 125 16.10 -5.74 7.14
N SER A 126 14.91 -5.25 7.51
CA SER A 126 14.52 -5.09 8.92
C SER A 126 14.39 -6.42 9.66
N VAL A 127 13.81 -7.44 9.02
CA VAL A 127 13.70 -8.78 9.62
C VAL A 127 15.07 -9.42 9.77
N ALA A 128 15.95 -9.30 8.78
CA ALA A 128 17.31 -9.80 8.86
C ALA A 128 18.09 -9.12 10.01
N GLY A 129 17.95 -7.79 10.14
CA GLY A 129 18.48 -7.04 11.28
C GLY A 129 17.94 -7.57 12.61
N GLY A 130 16.62 -7.76 12.71
CA GLY A 130 15.99 -8.25 13.93
C GLY A 130 16.39 -9.66 14.34
N VAL A 131 16.64 -10.53 13.37
CA VAL A 131 17.20 -11.87 13.65
C VAL A 131 18.62 -11.76 14.21
N PHE A 132 19.47 -10.93 13.59
CA PHE A 132 20.84 -10.72 14.07
C PHE A 132 20.86 -10.13 15.48
N ASP A 133 20.08 -9.08 15.69
CA ASP A 133 19.98 -8.43 17.00
C ASP A 133 19.33 -9.36 18.03
N GLY A 134 18.40 -10.23 17.64
CA GLY A 134 17.84 -11.23 18.54
C GLY A 134 18.81 -12.36 18.91
N MET A 135 19.81 -12.65 18.07
CA MET A 135 20.93 -13.53 18.44
C MET A 135 21.86 -12.86 19.45
N ARG A 136 21.98 -11.52 19.42
CA ARG A 136 22.83 -10.73 20.31
C ARG A 136 22.16 -10.45 21.66
N ASP A 137 20.93 -9.96 21.62
CA ASP A 137 20.25 -9.32 22.75
C ASP A 137 19.01 -10.11 23.24
N GLY A 138 18.63 -11.17 22.51
CA GLY A 138 17.61 -12.13 22.94
C GLY A 138 16.42 -12.27 21.98
N LEU A 139 15.76 -13.43 22.06
CA LEU A 139 14.73 -13.84 21.11
C LEU A 139 13.53 -12.88 21.01
N HIS A 140 13.22 -12.14 22.07
CA HIS A 140 12.11 -11.18 22.11
C HIS A 140 12.27 -10.06 21.07
N ILE A 141 13.51 -9.70 20.75
CA ILE A 141 13.86 -8.72 19.72
C ILE A 141 13.55 -9.26 18.32
N ALA A 142 14.01 -10.48 18.02
CA ALA A 142 13.71 -11.15 16.76
C ALA A 142 12.19 -11.38 16.60
N ALA A 143 11.51 -11.79 17.67
CA ALA A 143 10.06 -11.96 17.67
C ALA A 143 9.33 -10.65 17.36
N THR A 144 9.80 -9.53 17.92
CA THR A 144 9.26 -8.19 17.63
C THR A 144 9.45 -7.83 16.16
N ALA A 145 10.62 -8.05 15.58
CA ALA A 145 10.86 -7.78 14.15
C ALA A 145 9.92 -8.60 13.25
N ILE A 146 9.71 -9.88 13.57
CA ILE A 146 8.81 -10.74 12.81
C ILE A 146 7.35 -10.27 12.94
N ILE A 147 6.88 -10.01 14.16
CA ILE A 147 5.48 -9.68 14.42
C ILE A 147 5.15 -8.26 13.94
N ALA A 148 6.01 -7.28 14.27
CA ALA A 148 5.76 -5.87 13.98
C ALA A 148 6.08 -5.51 12.52
N VAL A 149 7.02 -6.19 11.87
CA VAL A 149 7.45 -5.86 10.50
C VAL A 149 7.04 -6.93 9.50
N ALA A 150 7.42 -8.19 9.72
CA ALA A 150 7.19 -9.23 8.70
C ALA A 150 5.70 -9.49 8.46
N LEU A 151 4.88 -9.59 9.51
CA LEU A 151 3.44 -9.82 9.35
C LEU A 151 2.75 -8.72 8.50
N PRO A 152 2.76 -7.43 8.90
CA PRO A 152 2.14 -6.39 8.09
C PRO A 152 2.81 -6.25 6.72
N GLY A 153 4.13 -6.46 6.62
CA GLY A 153 4.85 -6.41 5.36
C GLY A 153 4.43 -7.49 4.35
N VAL A 154 4.21 -8.74 4.80
CA VAL A 154 3.70 -9.81 3.93
C VAL A 154 2.29 -9.49 3.45
N TYR A 155 1.41 -8.97 4.32
CA TYR A 155 0.08 -8.52 3.91
C TYR A 155 0.15 -7.35 2.91
N ALA A 156 1.06 -6.40 3.12
CA ALA A 156 1.28 -5.27 2.21
C ALA A 156 1.78 -5.73 0.84
N ALA A 157 2.76 -6.65 0.81
CA ALA A 157 3.29 -7.23 -0.41
C ALA A 157 2.22 -8.01 -1.18
N HIS A 158 1.44 -8.85 -0.49
CA HIS A 158 0.35 -9.60 -1.10
C HIS A 158 -0.76 -8.67 -1.63
N ALA A 159 -1.13 -7.62 -0.90
CA ALA A 159 -2.08 -6.62 -1.38
C ALA A 159 -1.56 -5.85 -2.60
N SER A 160 -0.28 -5.46 -2.59
CA SER A 160 0.38 -4.78 -3.71
C SER A 160 0.42 -5.67 -4.95
N TRP A 161 0.73 -6.96 -4.78
CA TRP A 161 0.72 -7.94 -5.86
C TRP A 161 -0.68 -8.13 -6.46
N ARG A 162 -1.72 -8.22 -5.62
CA ARG A 162 -3.11 -8.30 -6.09
C ARG A 162 -3.49 -7.05 -6.89
N LEU A 163 -3.16 -5.88 -6.39
CA LEU A 163 -3.40 -4.61 -7.07
C LEU A 163 -2.68 -4.55 -8.42
N LEU A 164 -1.44 -5.04 -8.49
CA LEU A 164 -0.66 -5.09 -9.72
C LEU A 164 -1.35 -5.97 -10.78
N ARG A 165 -1.81 -7.18 -10.41
CA ARG A 165 -2.51 -8.09 -11.32
C ARG A 165 -3.84 -7.53 -11.84
N VAL A 166 -4.58 -6.80 -11.01
CA VAL A 166 -5.82 -6.13 -11.46
C VAL A 166 -5.50 -5.00 -12.44
N THR A 167 -4.33 -4.37 -12.31
CA THR A 167 -3.87 -3.31 -13.22
C THR A 167 -3.33 -3.87 -14.56
N GLU A 168 -3.16 -5.19 -14.71
CA GLU A 168 -2.63 -5.83 -15.93
C GLU A 168 -3.66 -6.07 -17.06
N VAL A 169 -4.96 -5.82 -16.83
CA VAL A 169 -6.02 -5.99 -17.85
C VAL A 169 -6.47 -4.59 -18.33
N PRO A 170 -6.52 -4.23 -19.65
CA PRO A 170 -6.25 -4.99 -20.89
C PRO A 170 -5.34 -4.28 -21.92
N ALA A 171 -4.25 -4.93 -22.38
CA ALA A 171 -3.52 -4.49 -23.59
C ALA A 171 -3.63 -5.47 -24.77
N THR A 172 -4.11 -6.69 -24.53
CA THR A 172 -4.29 -7.69 -25.58
C THR A 172 -5.64 -7.55 -26.29
N LEU A 173 -6.69 -7.06 -25.62
CA LEU A 173 -8.01 -6.85 -26.24
C LEU A 173 -8.13 -5.55 -27.07
N ALA A 174 -7.18 -4.61 -26.93
CA ALA A 174 -7.19 -3.37 -27.72
C ALA A 174 -6.52 -3.53 -29.10
N LYS A 175 -5.85 -4.67 -29.35
CA LYS A 175 -5.14 -4.92 -30.61
C LYS A 175 -5.93 -5.79 -31.60
N GLU A 176 -7.06 -6.34 -31.16
CA GLU A 176 -7.87 -7.30 -31.94
C GLU A 176 -9.17 -6.70 -32.49
N SER A 177 -9.45 -5.41 -32.23
CA SER A 177 -10.58 -4.68 -32.82
C SER A 177 -10.21 -3.81 -34.03
N ASP A 178 -8.95 -3.85 -34.47
CA ASP A 178 -8.41 -3.08 -35.61
C ASP A 178 -7.93 -4.00 -36.76
N ILE A 179 -8.40 -5.26 -36.81
CA ILE A 179 -8.19 -6.18 -37.94
C ILE A 179 -9.52 -6.69 -38.45
#